data_AF-A0A849YAF0-F1
#
_entry.id   AF-A0A849YAF0-F1
#
_cell.length_a   1.000
_cell.length_b   1.000
_cell.length_c   1.000
_cell.angle_alpha   90.00
_cell.angle_beta   90.00
_cell.angle_gamma   90.00
#
_symmetry.space_group_name_H-M   'P 1'
#
loop_
_entity.id
_entity.type
_entity.pdbx_description
1 polymer ?
#
loop_
_entity_poly.entity_id
_entity_poly.type
_entity_poly.pdbx_seq_one_letter_code
_entity_poly.pdbx_strand_id
1 'polypeptide(L)'
;LIAARARDAAGAAAVQDWRGLESELGWEESNGFPSLIWLECGWYDTLEVYGEFFRTALEVAGRRRMPVLPAIHVGVNARGQASPAEARHTVRLLQEIWHGAHPDQPLPLEVEARPETRGFSPARKRRAWLRAHDAVAKLIKEASEHPRYLRVGLKLGGSTFDAAFQAQALARVLDGARAPSFLVLFERLRRFERRLGGRRAVSRGGAELFRRNLAALDLFGRPIEFSALGDIVTGRRMVEYALRGATSGQMHTIFALPEASYRRRMGTRCERALHELVFHPEHGLVAAMLHVKARTGIARFLDLANAGAKLTPPNPRISSIFREQPSSLSIEDRRGGSCRDSRLPTRRVRRLGRRPRPTFPQSELGKNPLGREAREGAAAGGAAAAD
;
A
#
# COMPACT_ATOMS: atom_id res chain seq x y z
N LEU A 1 -0.67 -5.01 -1.70
CA LEU A 1 -1.92 -4.45 -1.15
C LEU A 1 -2.98 -4.57 -2.22
N ILE A 2 -4.04 -5.32 -1.93
CA ILE A 2 -5.18 -5.46 -2.83
C ILE A 2 -6.38 -5.02 -2.01
N ALA A 3 -6.99 -3.91 -2.42
CA ALA A 3 -8.14 -3.35 -1.71
C ALA A 3 -9.44 -3.83 -2.36
N ALA A 4 -10.35 -4.37 -1.56
CA ALA A 4 -11.68 -4.72 -2.03
C ALA A 4 -12.55 -3.49 -2.20
N ARG A 5 -13.55 -3.58 -3.05
CA ARG A 5 -14.59 -2.57 -3.12
C ARG A 5 -15.61 -2.84 -2.03
N ALA A 6 -16.03 -1.79 -1.32
CA ALA A 6 -17.18 -1.89 -0.44
C ALA A 6 -18.43 -2.27 -1.26
N ARG A 7 -19.20 -3.24 -0.76
CA ARG A 7 -20.42 -3.75 -1.39
C ARG A 7 -21.52 -3.92 -0.37
N ASP A 8 -22.77 -3.81 -0.82
CA ASP A 8 -23.93 -4.16 -0.02
C ASP A 8 -24.19 -5.67 -0.03
N ALA A 9 -25.21 -6.12 0.70
CA ALA A 9 -25.56 -7.53 0.81
C ALA A 9 -26.04 -8.18 -0.51
N ALA A 10 -26.43 -7.37 -1.50
CA ALA A 10 -26.77 -7.85 -2.84
C ALA A 10 -25.54 -7.88 -3.77
N GLY A 11 -24.35 -7.55 -3.26
CA GLY A 11 -23.11 -7.46 -4.02
C GLY A 11 -23.02 -6.20 -4.91
N ALA A 12 -23.92 -5.23 -4.75
CA ALA A 12 -23.92 -3.99 -5.50
C ALA A 12 -22.97 -2.95 -4.88
N ALA A 13 -22.58 -1.97 -5.70
CA ALA A 13 -21.73 -0.87 -5.26
C ALA A 13 -22.16 0.44 -5.97
N ALA A 14 -22.13 1.54 -5.23
CA ALA A 14 -22.71 2.82 -5.62
C ALA A 14 -22.02 3.46 -6.83
N VAL A 15 -20.75 3.15 -7.07
CA VAL A 15 -20.00 3.71 -8.19
C VAL A 15 -19.50 2.58 -9.10
N GLN A 16 -20.18 2.36 -10.22
CA GLN A 16 -19.94 1.18 -11.09
C GLN A 16 -18.84 1.37 -12.15
N ASP A 17 -18.48 2.60 -12.48
CA ASP A 17 -17.50 3.05 -13.51
C ASP A 17 -16.07 2.48 -13.42
N TRP A 18 -15.81 1.55 -12.51
CA TRP A 18 -14.48 1.07 -12.13
C TRP A 18 -14.29 -0.41 -12.45
N ARG A 19 -15.30 -1.08 -13.03
CA ARG A 19 -15.18 -2.46 -13.51
C ARG A 19 -14.32 -2.50 -14.79
N GLY A 20 -13.38 -3.44 -14.85
CA GLY A 20 -12.79 -3.88 -16.13
C GLY A 20 -11.46 -3.25 -16.55
N LEU A 21 -10.78 -2.50 -15.68
CA LEU A 21 -9.41 -2.07 -15.97
C LEU A 21 -8.43 -3.17 -15.55
N GLU A 22 -7.98 -3.94 -16.54
CA GLU A 22 -6.82 -4.81 -16.38
C GLU A 22 -5.63 -3.96 -15.93
N SER A 23 -5.01 -4.34 -14.81
CA SER A 23 -3.79 -3.69 -14.34
C SER A 23 -2.65 -3.98 -15.30
N GLU A 24 -2.39 -3.07 -16.24
CA GLU A 24 -1.13 -3.04 -16.96
C GLU A 24 -0.10 -2.28 -16.12
N LEU A 25 1.06 -2.91 -15.95
CA LEU A 25 2.24 -2.30 -15.36
C LEU A 25 3.14 -1.82 -16.48
N GLY A 26 3.25 -0.49 -16.60
CA GLY A 26 4.19 0.15 -17.51
C GLY A 26 5.40 0.68 -16.76
N TRP A 27 6.53 0.74 -17.45
CA TRP A 27 7.74 1.42 -16.98
C TRP A 27 7.98 2.64 -17.83
N GLU A 28 8.20 3.78 -17.17
CA GLU A 28 8.81 4.93 -17.80
C GLU A 28 10.06 5.31 -17.02
N GLU A 29 11.17 5.51 -17.72
CA GLU A 29 12.33 6.15 -17.14
C GLU A 29 12.13 7.67 -17.21
N SER A 30 12.34 8.32 -16.07
CA SER A 30 12.34 9.78 -15.97
C SER A 30 13.47 10.15 -15.05
N ASN A 31 14.43 10.92 -15.57
CA ASN A 31 15.66 11.28 -14.88
C ASN A 31 16.43 10.06 -14.34
N GLY A 32 16.46 8.95 -15.10
CA GLY A 32 17.14 7.71 -14.71
C GLY A 32 16.38 6.81 -13.72
N PHE A 33 15.18 7.18 -13.28
CA PHE A 33 14.41 6.39 -12.32
C PHE A 33 13.21 5.68 -12.97
N PRO A 34 13.03 4.37 -12.72
CA PRO A 34 11.87 3.62 -13.17
C PRO A 34 10.60 4.09 -12.43
N SER A 35 9.66 4.66 -13.16
CA SER A 35 8.32 5.01 -12.68
C SER A 35 7.35 3.91 -13.07
N LEU A 36 6.61 3.40 -12.09
CA LEU A 36 5.54 2.45 -12.33
C LEU A 36 4.26 3.20 -12.75
N ILE A 37 3.74 2.82 -13.92
CA ILE A 37 2.44 3.27 -14.41
C ILE A 37 1.41 2.19 -14.09
N TRP A 38 0.29 2.61 -13.52
CA TRP A 38 -0.82 1.73 -13.19
C TRP A 38 -2.05 2.10 -14.01
N LEU A 39 -2.59 1.14 -14.74
CA LEU A 39 -3.93 1.21 -15.35
C LEU A 39 -4.96 0.62 -14.38
N GLU A 40 -5.21 1.35 -13.28
CA GLU A 40 -6.12 1.05 -12.15
C GLU A 40 -5.99 -0.34 -11.49
N CYS A 41 -6.18 -0.37 -10.17
CA CYS A 41 -5.93 -1.56 -9.36
C CYS A 41 -6.88 -1.58 -8.16
N GLY A 42 -7.54 -2.71 -8.02
CA GLY A 42 -8.29 -3.12 -6.85
C GLY A 42 -8.47 -4.64 -6.93
N TRP A 43 -9.12 -5.20 -5.92
CA TRP A 43 -9.64 -6.56 -6.01
C TRP A 43 -10.61 -6.65 -7.19
N TYR A 44 -10.44 -7.67 -8.03
CA TYR A 44 -11.23 -7.83 -9.26
C TYR A 44 -12.48 -8.68 -9.07
N ASP A 45 -12.57 -9.43 -7.97
CA ASP A 45 -13.63 -10.40 -7.70
C ASP A 45 -14.71 -9.83 -6.75
N THR A 46 -15.57 -10.72 -6.25
CA THR A 46 -16.60 -10.45 -5.25
C THR A 46 -16.00 -10.17 -3.86
N LEU A 47 -16.81 -9.60 -2.97
CA LEU A 47 -16.35 -9.28 -1.61
C LEU A 47 -16.17 -10.56 -0.78
N GLU A 48 -16.97 -11.58 -1.05
CA GLU A 48 -16.95 -12.89 -0.42
C GLU A 48 -15.62 -13.60 -0.70
N VAL A 49 -15.19 -13.63 -1.97
CA VAL A 49 -13.89 -14.22 -2.35
C VAL A 49 -12.74 -13.40 -1.74
N TYR A 50 -12.89 -12.08 -1.59
CA TYR A 50 -11.91 -11.28 -0.84
C TYR A 50 -11.86 -11.67 0.65
N GLY A 51 -13.02 -11.95 1.26
CA GLY A 51 -13.12 -12.44 2.63
C GLY A 51 -12.40 -13.78 2.81
N GLU A 52 -12.59 -14.72 1.89
CA GLU A 52 -11.87 -16.01 1.89
C GLU A 52 -10.36 -15.83 1.75
N PHE A 53 -9.94 -14.95 0.84
CA PHE A 53 -8.53 -14.59 0.68
C PHE A 53 -7.96 -13.99 1.98
N PHE A 54 -8.72 -13.10 2.62
CA PHE A 54 -8.31 -12.46 3.86
C PHE A 54 -8.18 -13.47 5.02
N ARG A 55 -9.15 -14.39 5.18
CA ARG A 55 -9.09 -15.47 6.16
C ARG A 55 -7.84 -16.34 5.97
N THR A 56 -7.61 -16.78 4.74
CA THR A 56 -6.42 -17.58 4.38
C THR A 56 -5.13 -16.80 4.69
N ALA A 57 -5.10 -15.49 4.39
CA ALA A 57 -3.95 -14.66 4.67
C ALA A 57 -3.67 -14.54 6.18
N LEU A 58 -4.70 -14.40 7.02
CA LEU A 58 -4.57 -14.37 8.48
C LEU A 58 -3.99 -15.69 9.02
N GLU A 59 -4.46 -16.83 8.55
CA GLU A 59 -3.95 -18.15 8.96
C GLU A 59 -2.45 -18.32 8.64
N VAL A 60 -2.05 -17.97 7.41
CA VAL A 60 -0.65 -18.03 6.97
C VAL A 60 0.22 -17.07 7.77
N ALA A 61 -0.28 -15.86 8.03
CA ALA A 61 0.48 -14.80 8.66
C ALA A 61 0.59 -14.98 10.19
N GLY A 62 -0.43 -15.55 10.83
CA GLY A 62 -0.43 -15.89 12.25
C GLY A 62 0.73 -16.82 12.62
N ARG A 63 1.00 -17.84 11.80
CA ARG A 63 2.16 -18.76 11.96
C ARG A 63 3.51 -18.04 11.93
N ARG A 64 3.57 -16.86 11.32
CA ARG A 64 4.79 -16.06 11.12
C ARG A 64 4.80 -14.77 11.94
N ARG A 65 3.81 -14.56 12.82
CA ARG A 65 3.60 -13.31 13.57
C ARG A 65 3.65 -12.06 12.68
N MET A 66 3.11 -12.18 11.47
CA MET A 66 3.08 -11.09 10.49
C MET A 66 1.69 -10.44 10.53
N PRO A 67 1.57 -9.13 10.78
CA PRO A 67 0.28 -8.46 10.73
C PRO A 67 -0.25 -8.39 9.29
N VAL A 68 -1.54 -8.67 9.11
CA VAL A 68 -2.25 -8.54 7.83
C VAL A 68 -3.44 -7.63 8.05
N LEU A 69 -3.52 -6.55 7.27
CA LEU A 69 -4.60 -5.58 7.35
C LEU A 69 -5.45 -5.69 6.06
N PRO A 70 -6.79 -5.78 6.17
CA PRO A 70 -7.66 -5.62 5.02
C PRO A 70 -7.69 -4.16 4.59
N ALA A 71 -7.89 -3.95 3.29
CA ALA A 71 -8.03 -2.62 2.70
C ALA A 71 -9.30 -2.56 1.85
N ILE A 72 -10.04 -1.46 1.93
CA ILE A 72 -11.25 -1.25 1.13
C ILE A 72 -11.28 0.10 0.43
N HIS A 73 -11.93 0.12 -0.73
CA HIS A 73 -12.30 1.30 -1.49
C HIS A 73 -13.77 1.61 -1.27
N VAL A 74 -14.06 2.84 -0.85
CA VAL A 74 -15.43 3.33 -0.68
C VAL A 74 -15.74 4.34 -1.77
N GLY A 75 -16.72 4.02 -2.61
CA GLY A 75 -17.20 4.93 -3.66
C GLY A 75 -17.95 6.11 -3.07
N VAL A 76 -17.61 7.31 -3.51
CA VAL A 76 -18.30 8.55 -3.11
C VAL A 76 -18.85 9.22 -4.37
N ASN A 77 -20.16 9.40 -4.46
CA ASN A 77 -20.81 9.97 -5.63
C ASN A 77 -20.49 11.46 -5.82
N ALA A 78 -20.92 12.04 -6.94
CA ALA A 78 -20.74 13.47 -7.26
C ALA A 78 -21.27 14.46 -6.18
N ARG A 79 -22.21 14.04 -5.33
CA ARG A 79 -22.76 14.82 -4.21
C ARG A 79 -21.94 14.70 -2.92
N GLY A 80 -20.91 13.86 -2.90
CA GLY A 80 -20.10 13.60 -1.71
C GLY A 80 -20.71 12.55 -0.78
N GLN A 81 -21.66 11.75 -1.25
CA GLN A 81 -22.34 10.72 -0.46
C GLN A 81 -21.79 9.34 -0.80
N ALA A 82 -21.54 8.54 0.23
CA ALA A 82 -21.20 7.12 0.14
C ALA A 82 -22.33 6.27 0.74
N SER A 83 -22.46 5.02 0.30
CA SER A 83 -23.54 4.12 0.70
C SER A 83 -23.33 3.58 2.12
N PRO A 84 -24.24 3.86 3.09
CA PRO A 84 -24.17 3.25 4.41
C PRO A 84 -24.42 1.75 4.39
N ALA A 85 -25.21 1.25 3.43
CA ALA A 85 -25.47 -0.18 3.28
C ALA A 85 -24.20 -0.94 2.88
N GLU A 86 -23.43 -0.39 1.92
CA GLU A 86 -22.14 -0.97 1.52
C GLU A 86 -21.14 -0.98 2.67
N ALA A 87 -21.04 0.14 3.39
CA ALA A 87 -20.17 0.27 4.54
C ALA A 87 -20.52 -0.76 5.63
N ARG A 88 -21.80 -0.88 6.02
CA ARG A 88 -22.26 -1.83 7.06
C ARG A 88 -21.95 -3.26 6.68
N HIS A 89 -22.37 -3.67 5.49
CA HIS A 89 -22.17 -5.06 5.06
C HIS A 89 -20.67 -5.42 4.99
N THR A 90 -19.86 -4.55 4.39
CA THR A 90 -18.42 -4.78 4.24
C THR A 90 -17.69 -4.79 5.58
N VAL A 91 -17.97 -3.83 6.47
CA VAL A 91 -17.34 -3.77 7.79
C VAL A 91 -17.72 -4.98 8.64
N ARG A 92 -18.99 -5.37 8.64
CA ARG A 92 -19.46 -6.55 9.38
C ARG A 92 -18.73 -7.81 8.95
N LEU A 93 -18.67 -8.10 7.65
CA LEU A 93 -17.97 -9.27 7.12
C LEU A 93 -16.49 -9.29 7.55
N LEU A 94 -15.79 -8.15 7.43
CA LEU A 94 -14.38 -8.08 7.80
C LEU A 94 -14.15 -8.19 9.32
N GLN A 95 -15.06 -7.67 10.14
CA GLN A 95 -15.01 -7.82 11.59
C GLN A 95 -15.27 -9.27 12.01
N GLU A 96 -16.22 -9.96 11.40
CA GLU A 96 -16.48 -11.39 11.64
C GLU A 96 -15.23 -12.23 11.37
N ILE A 97 -14.58 -12.02 10.21
CA ILE A 97 -13.35 -12.73 9.84
C ILE A 97 -12.21 -12.40 10.82
N TRP A 98 -12.02 -11.12 11.13
CA TRP A 98 -10.94 -10.67 12.00
C TRP A 98 -11.07 -11.21 13.42
N HIS A 99 -12.25 -11.10 14.04
CA HIS A 99 -12.46 -11.56 15.41
C HIS A 99 -12.42 -13.09 15.52
N GLY A 100 -12.68 -13.82 14.43
CA GLY A 100 -12.43 -15.26 14.38
C GLY A 100 -10.95 -15.63 14.58
N ALA A 101 -10.02 -14.78 14.12
CA ALA A 101 -8.57 -14.99 14.28
C ALA A 101 -7.97 -14.22 15.48
N HIS A 102 -8.57 -13.09 15.85
CA HIS A 102 -8.07 -12.13 16.84
C HIS A 102 -9.21 -11.60 17.72
N PRO A 103 -9.79 -12.43 18.61
CA PRO A 103 -11.04 -12.12 19.32
C PRO A 103 -10.96 -10.85 20.19
N ASP A 104 -9.79 -10.58 20.77
CA ASP A 104 -9.60 -9.47 21.72
C ASP A 104 -8.96 -8.22 21.09
N GLN A 105 -8.73 -8.21 19.77
CA GLN A 105 -8.05 -7.09 19.11
C GLN A 105 -9.00 -6.33 18.19
N PRO A 106 -8.99 -4.99 18.21
CA PRO A 106 -9.79 -4.21 17.28
C PRO A 106 -9.29 -4.44 15.85
N LEU A 107 -10.19 -4.56 14.88
CA LEU A 107 -9.86 -4.68 13.47
C LEU A 107 -9.12 -3.41 12.97
N PRO A 108 -7.86 -3.48 12.53
CA PRO A 108 -7.24 -2.41 11.77
C PRO A 108 -7.70 -2.45 10.32
N LEU A 109 -8.49 -1.46 9.88
CA LEU A 109 -9.05 -1.40 8.53
C LEU A 109 -8.48 -0.22 7.75
N GLU A 110 -7.77 -0.48 6.65
CA GLU A 110 -7.37 0.57 5.71
C GLU A 110 -8.53 0.93 4.78
N VAL A 111 -8.83 2.22 4.65
CA VAL A 111 -9.93 2.72 3.84
C VAL A 111 -9.43 3.82 2.91
N GLU A 112 -9.75 3.71 1.62
CA GLU A 112 -9.51 4.78 0.65
C GLU A 112 -10.85 5.31 0.10
N ALA A 113 -11.03 6.62 0.18
CA ALA A 113 -12.16 7.29 -0.43
C ALA A 113 -11.93 7.45 -1.94
N ARG A 114 -12.93 7.05 -2.73
CA ARG A 114 -12.88 7.08 -4.19
C ARG A 114 -13.97 8.01 -4.73
N PRO A 115 -13.72 9.34 -4.78
CA PRO A 115 -14.70 10.29 -5.27
C PRO A 115 -14.90 10.20 -6.79
N GLU A 116 -16.15 10.27 -7.20
CA GLU A 116 -16.55 10.53 -8.57
C GLU A 116 -16.20 11.98 -8.93
N THR A 117 -15.30 12.14 -9.91
CA THR A 117 -14.75 13.45 -10.30
C THR A 117 -14.73 13.68 -11.81
N ARG A 118 -15.38 12.79 -12.57
CA ARG A 118 -15.45 12.87 -14.03
C ARG A 118 -16.14 14.18 -14.43
N GLY A 119 -15.53 14.92 -15.36
CA GLY A 119 -16.03 16.22 -15.81
C GLY A 119 -15.88 17.38 -14.83
N PHE A 120 -15.29 17.18 -13.64
CA PHE A 120 -15.12 18.27 -12.67
C PHE A 120 -13.95 19.20 -13.04
N SER A 121 -14.14 20.51 -12.84
CA SER A 121 -13.05 21.49 -12.86
C SER A 121 -12.03 21.22 -11.74
N PRO A 122 -10.78 21.70 -11.84
CA PRO A 122 -9.77 21.50 -10.80
C PRO A 122 -10.22 21.93 -9.40
N ALA A 123 -10.87 23.09 -9.27
CA ALA A 123 -11.42 23.57 -8.00
C ALA A 123 -12.52 22.64 -7.45
N ARG A 124 -13.41 22.15 -8.33
CA ARG A 124 -14.46 21.21 -7.93
C ARG A 124 -13.89 19.85 -7.54
N LYS A 125 -12.81 19.39 -8.20
CA LYS A 125 -12.05 18.18 -7.83
C LYS A 125 -11.44 18.30 -6.44
N ARG A 126 -10.77 19.42 -6.11
CA ARG A 126 -10.22 19.66 -4.76
C ARG A 126 -11.30 19.55 -3.69
N ARG A 127 -12.42 20.24 -3.88
CA ARG A 127 -13.56 20.21 -2.94
C ARG A 127 -14.17 18.82 -2.80
N ALA A 128 -14.39 18.12 -3.91
CA ALA A 128 -14.94 16.76 -3.89
C ALA A 128 -14.00 15.78 -3.18
N TRP A 129 -12.70 15.89 -3.41
CA TRP A 129 -11.69 15.07 -2.77
C TRP A 129 -11.69 15.27 -1.24
N LEU A 130 -11.68 16.53 -0.77
CA LEU A 130 -11.70 16.83 0.67
C LEU A 130 -12.97 16.27 1.33
N ARG A 131 -14.15 16.55 0.75
CA ARG A 131 -15.43 16.04 1.27
C ARG A 131 -15.49 14.52 1.35
N ALA A 132 -14.95 13.84 0.34
CA ALA A 132 -14.96 12.38 0.31
C ALA A 132 -14.13 11.77 1.45
N HIS A 133 -12.97 12.35 1.75
CA HIS A 133 -12.09 11.86 2.81
C HIS A 133 -12.65 12.18 4.21
N ASP A 134 -13.30 13.33 4.39
CA ASP A 134 -14.03 13.65 5.63
C ASP A 134 -15.18 12.65 5.89
N ALA A 135 -15.95 12.32 4.84
CA ALA A 135 -17.15 11.51 4.98
C ALA A 135 -16.86 10.03 5.23
N VAL A 136 -15.84 9.47 4.59
CA VAL A 136 -15.62 8.01 4.57
C VAL A 136 -15.14 7.47 5.92
N ALA A 137 -14.21 8.14 6.61
CA ALA A 137 -13.75 7.69 7.92
C ALA A 137 -14.91 7.70 8.95
N LYS A 138 -15.76 8.73 8.91
CA LYS A 138 -16.97 8.82 9.71
C LYS A 138 -17.94 7.68 9.39
N LEU A 139 -18.24 7.48 8.11
CA LEU A 139 -19.17 6.45 7.63
C LEU A 139 -18.77 5.06 8.09
N ILE A 140 -17.49 4.69 7.94
CA ILE A 140 -17.00 3.37 8.32
C ILE A 140 -17.10 3.13 9.83
N LYS A 141 -16.83 4.15 10.65
CA LYS A 141 -17.00 4.05 12.10
C LYS A 141 -18.46 3.93 12.52
N GLU A 142 -19.36 4.62 11.83
CA GLU A 142 -20.82 4.55 12.07
C GLU A 142 -21.43 3.24 11.54
N ALA A 143 -20.77 2.59 10.59
CA ALA A 143 -21.20 1.32 10.02
C ALA A 143 -20.89 0.11 10.91
N SER A 144 -20.00 0.24 11.89
CA SER A 144 -19.70 -0.83 12.83
C SER A 144 -20.68 -0.86 13.99
N GLU A 145 -21.24 -2.03 14.27
CA GLU A 145 -22.06 -2.29 15.47
C GLU A 145 -21.23 -2.25 16.76
N HIS A 146 -19.91 -2.43 16.64
CA HIS A 146 -18.97 -2.35 17.76
C HIS A 146 -17.77 -1.44 17.43
N PRO A 147 -17.96 -0.10 17.48
CA PRO A 147 -16.92 0.86 17.10
C PRO A 147 -15.62 0.76 17.91
N ARG A 148 -15.68 0.24 19.15
CA ARG A 148 -14.49 0.02 20.00
C ARG A 148 -13.55 -1.06 19.46
N TYR A 149 -14.07 -1.98 18.64
CA TYR A 149 -13.32 -3.05 18.00
C TYR A 149 -12.97 -2.73 16.54
N LEU A 150 -12.82 -1.44 16.22
CA LEU A 150 -12.46 -0.98 14.88
C LEU A 150 -11.47 0.18 14.95
N ARG A 151 -10.30 0.00 14.35
CA ARG A 151 -9.31 1.07 14.10
C ARG A 151 -9.32 1.42 12.62
N VAL A 152 -9.86 2.58 12.27
CA VAL A 152 -9.96 3.01 10.87
C VAL A 152 -8.71 3.76 10.45
N GLY A 153 -7.97 3.22 9.49
CA GLY A 153 -6.88 3.89 8.81
C GLY A 153 -7.36 4.59 7.54
N LEU A 154 -7.15 5.90 7.43
CA LEU A 154 -7.50 6.60 6.20
C LEU A 154 -6.30 6.71 5.26
N LYS A 155 -6.46 6.15 4.06
CA LYS A 155 -5.51 6.27 2.98
C LYS A 155 -5.81 7.48 2.13
N LEU A 156 -4.85 8.39 2.07
CA LEU A 156 -4.94 9.59 1.25
C LEU A 156 -4.28 9.32 -0.11
N GLY A 157 -5.10 9.40 -1.16
CA GLY A 157 -4.63 9.31 -2.53
C GLY A 157 -3.65 10.44 -2.87
N GLY A 158 -2.61 10.15 -3.67
CA GLY A 158 -1.75 11.18 -4.23
C GLY A 158 -2.54 12.08 -5.18
N SER A 159 -2.74 13.33 -4.80
CA SER A 159 -3.40 14.30 -5.66
C SER A 159 -2.43 14.83 -6.72
N THR A 160 -2.93 15.32 -7.86
CA THR A 160 -2.11 16.14 -8.78
C THR A 160 -1.79 17.51 -8.22
N PHE A 161 -2.41 17.89 -7.09
CA PHE A 161 -2.17 19.15 -6.42
C PHE A 161 -0.87 19.10 -5.61
N ASP A 162 -0.40 20.27 -5.23
CA ASP A 162 0.89 20.48 -4.57
C ASP A 162 0.93 19.97 -3.12
N ALA A 163 2.12 20.07 -2.52
CA ALA A 163 2.36 19.69 -1.14
C ALA A 163 1.51 20.51 -0.14
N ALA A 164 1.21 21.78 -0.45
CA ALA A 164 0.38 22.63 0.39
C ALA A 164 -1.07 22.13 0.46
N PHE A 165 -1.64 21.68 -0.67
CA PHE A 165 -2.94 21.03 -0.67
C PHE A 165 -2.95 19.71 0.10
N GLN A 166 -1.89 18.90 -0.02
CA GLN A 166 -1.78 17.66 0.75
C GLN A 166 -1.70 17.92 2.27
N ALA A 167 -0.95 18.94 2.70
CA ALA A 167 -0.91 19.37 4.09
C ALA A 167 -2.27 19.89 4.58
N GLN A 168 -2.96 20.69 3.77
CA GLN A 168 -4.34 21.15 4.05
C GLN A 168 -5.31 19.96 4.20
N ALA A 169 -5.21 18.97 3.32
CA ALA A 169 -6.01 17.76 3.38
C ALA A 169 -5.78 16.97 4.67
N LEU A 170 -4.51 16.83 5.10
CA LEU A 170 -4.16 16.20 6.37
C LEU A 170 -4.79 16.92 7.56
N ALA A 171 -4.62 18.25 7.63
CA ALA A 171 -5.16 19.06 8.70
C ALA A 171 -6.68 18.89 8.81
N ARG A 172 -7.38 18.94 7.68
CA ARG A 172 -8.84 18.81 7.63
C ARG A 172 -9.35 17.46 8.11
N VAL A 173 -8.71 16.37 7.67
CA VAL A 173 -9.10 15.00 8.05
C VAL A 173 -8.89 14.78 9.56
N LEU A 174 -7.86 15.39 10.13
CA LEU A 174 -7.50 15.22 11.54
C LEU A 174 -8.29 16.14 12.49
N ASP A 175 -8.76 17.28 12.02
CA ASP A 175 -9.66 18.19 12.77
C ASP A 175 -11.10 17.67 12.85
N GLY A 176 -11.45 16.65 12.06
CA GLY A 176 -12.80 16.09 12.04
C GLY A 176 -13.18 15.39 13.36
N ALA A 177 -14.43 15.56 13.79
CA ALA A 177 -15.00 14.93 15.00
C ALA A 177 -14.88 13.39 15.07
N ARG A 178 -14.60 12.72 13.94
CA ARG A 178 -14.29 11.28 13.87
C ARG A 178 -12.98 10.99 13.14
N ALA A 179 -11.93 11.78 13.43
CA ALA A 179 -10.58 11.63 12.89
C ALA A 179 -10.11 10.15 12.85
N PRO A 180 -9.44 9.70 11.77
CA PRO A 180 -9.00 8.31 11.65
C PRO A 180 -8.04 7.90 12.78
N SER A 181 -7.95 6.60 13.04
CA SER A 181 -7.06 6.04 14.06
C SER A 181 -5.59 6.00 13.62
N PHE A 182 -5.36 5.95 12.31
CA PHE A 182 -4.04 6.06 11.68
C PHE A 182 -4.19 6.55 10.24
N LEU A 183 -3.08 6.92 9.59
CA LEU A 183 -3.07 7.38 8.20
C LEU A 183 -2.21 6.48 7.29
N VAL A 184 -2.51 6.48 6.00
CA VAL A 184 -1.63 5.91 4.96
C VAL A 184 -1.34 7.00 3.93
N LEU A 185 -0.09 7.49 3.89
CA LEU A 185 0.30 8.75 3.25
C LEU A 185 1.52 8.58 2.33
N PHE A 186 1.52 8.99 1.06
CA PHE A 186 0.38 9.26 0.19
C PHE A 186 0.48 8.32 -1.01
N GLU A 187 -0.67 7.95 -1.56
CA GLU A 187 -0.74 7.05 -2.71
C GLU A 187 -0.24 7.71 -4.02
N ARG A 188 -0.51 7.08 -5.17
CA ARG A 188 -0.04 7.42 -6.52
C ARG A 188 -0.50 8.82 -6.96
N LEU A 189 0.35 9.56 -7.70
CA LEU A 189 -0.03 10.82 -8.37
C LEU A 189 -0.98 10.53 -9.53
N ARG A 190 -2.22 11.00 -9.46
CA ARG A 190 -3.24 10.72 -10.49
C ARG A 190 -3.13 11.62 -11.74
N ARG A 191 -2.22 11.34 -12.66
CA ARG A 191 -2.11 12.11 -13.91
C ARG A 191 -2.96 11.51 -15.03
N PHE A 192 -3.94 12.26 -15.51
CA PHE A 192 -5.00 11.83 -16.41
C PHE A 192 -4.74 12.05 -17.91
N GLU A 193 -3.56 12.54 -18.26
CA GLU A 193 -3.27 13.17 -19.57
C GLU A 193 -2.55 12.26 -20.57
N ARG A 194 -1.88 11.18 -20.12
CA ARG A 194 -1.04 10.35 -21.01
C ARG A 194 -1.75 9.06 -21.39
N ARG A 195 -1.46 8.53 -22.57
CA ARG A 195 -1.98 7.23 -23.05
C ARG A 195 -0.85 6.18 -23.00
N LEU A 196 -1.08 5.05 -22.34
CA LEU A 196 -0.27 3.84 -22.43
C LEU A 196 -1.04 2.80 -23.25
N GLY A 197 -0.48 2.33 -24.37
CA GLY A 197 -1.15 1.33 -25.21
C GLY A 197 -2.52 1.77 -25.75
N GLY A 198 -2.76 3.08 -25.89
CA GLY A 198 -4.07 3.65 -26.29
C GLY A 198 -5.05 3.87 -25.13
N ARG A 199 -4.79 3.31 -23.94
CA ARG A 199 -5.57 3.52 -22.71
C ARG A 199 -5.03 4.73 -21.95
N ARG A 200 -5.87 5.58 -21.35
CA ARG A 200 -5.39 6.70 -20.52
C ARG A 200 -4.67 6.14 -19.29
N ALA A 201 -3.38 6.43 -19.15
CA ALA A 201 -2.65 6.27 -17.90
C ALA A 201 -3.33 7.12 -16.83
N VAL A 202 -3.55 6.52 -15.66
CA VAL A 202 -4.38 7.13 -14.60
C VAL A 202 -3.55 7.55 -13.41
N SER A 203 -2.38 6.91 -13.18
CA SER A 203 -1.57 7.20 -12.00
C SER A 203 -0.08 6.83 -12.13
N ARG A 204 0.78 7.61 -11.45
CA ARG A 204 2.24 7.49 -11.46
C ARG A 204 2.79 7.47 -10.02
N GLY A 205 3.73 6.57 -9.76
CA GLY A 205 4.60 6.62 -8.56
C GLY A 205 5.87 7.45 -8.80
N GLY A 206 6.97 7.10 -8.13
CA GLY A 206 8.30 7.63 -8.47
C GLY A 206 8.80 8.77 -7.57
N ALA A 207 10.02 9.24 -7.87
CA ALA A 207 10.76 10.16 -7.02
C ALA A 207 10.09 11.54 -6.85
N GLU A 208 9.24 11.94 -7.81
CA GLU A 208 8.39 13.13 -7.68
C GLU A 208 7.38 12.97 -6.54
N LEU A 209 6.69 11.82 -6.48
CA LEU A 209 5.73 11.51 -5.42
C LEU A 209 6.42 11.50 -4.05
N PHE A 210 7.59 10.85 -3.95
CA PHE A 210 8.39 10.84 -2.74
C PHE A 210 8.71 12.26 -2.25
N ARG A 211 9.29 13.11 -3.11
CA ARG A 211 9.63 14.50 -2.74
C ARG A 211 8.41 15.31 -2.32
N ARG A 212 7.29 15.17 -3.04
CA ARG A 212 6.06 15.88 -2.70
C ARG A 212 5.50 15.43 -1.35
N ASN A 213 5.53 14.13 -1.08
CA ASN A 213 5.08 13.58 0.21
C ASN A 213 5.94 14.11 1.37
N LEU A 214 7.26 14.13 1.22
CA LEU A 214 8.15 14.69 2.26
C LEU A 214 7.87 16.18 2.48
N ALA A 215 7.70 16.96 1.41
CA ALA A 215 7.36 18.39 1.52
C ALA A 215 6.00 18.62 2.22
N ALA A 216 5.00 17.79 1.93
CA ALA A 216 3.70 17.88 2.59
C ALA A 216 3.77 17.54 4.09
N LEU A 217 4.57 16.52 4.44
CA LEU A 217 4.83 16.17 5.84
C LEU A 217 5.60 17.27 6.58
N ASP A 218 6.59 17.88 5.92
CA ASP A 218 7.37 18.99 6.50
C ASP A 218 6.50 20.23 6.74
N LEU A 219 5.50 20.49 5.87
CA LEU A 219 4.51 21.56 6.06
C LEU A 219 3.49 21.23 7.15
N PHE A 220 3.10 19.98 7.28
CA PHE A 220 2.05 19.56 8.22
C PHE A 220 2.56 19.36 9.65
N GLY A 221 3.79 18.89 9.82
CA GLY A 221 4.49 18.77 11.09
C GLY A 221 4.11 17.56 11.96
N ARG A 222 2.82 17.23 12.13
CA ARG A 222 2.40 16.20 13.11
C ARG A 222 1.24 15.31 12.65
N PRO A 223 1.48 14.30 11.82
CA PRO A 223 0.50 13.23 11.67
C PRO A 223 0.38 12.42 12.97
N ILE A 224 -0.82 11.94 13.24
CA ILE A 224 -1.04 10.75 14.07
C ILE A 224 -0.21 9.57 13.51
N GLU A 225 -0.28 8.39 14.14
CA GLU A 225 0.34 7.18 13.60
C GLU A 225 0.07 7.05 12.08
N PHE A 226 1.13 6.89 11.27
CA PHE A 226 0.96 6.75 9.83
C PHE A 226 1.94 5.77 9.18
N SER A 227 1.42 5.12 8.14
CA SER A 227 2.19 4.31 7.21
C SER A 227 2.58 5.15 6.00
N ALA A 228 3.88 5.21 5.71
CA ALA A 228 4.38 5.87 4.52
C ALA A 228 4.06 5.06 3.26
N LEU A 229 3.76 5.74 2.17
CA LEU A 229 3.57 5.19 0.85
C LEU A 229 4.11 6.20 -0.16
N GLY A 230 4.57 5.71 -1.31
CA GLY A 230 5.09 6.54 -2.38
C GLY A 230 6.60 6.38 -2.55
N ASP A 231 6.95 5.54 -3.52
CA ASP A 231 8.31 5.32 -4.03
C ASP A 231 9.38 4.90 -3.00
N ILE A 232 8.96 4.10 -2.01
CA ILE A 232 9.86 3.42 -1.08
C ILE A 232 10.52 2.25 -1.83
N VAL A 233 11.63 2.54 -2.50
CA VAL A 233 12.43 1.56 -3.27
C VAL A 233 13.81 1.31 -2.66
N THR A 234 14.14 2.00 -1.57
CA THR A 234 15.35 1.79 -0.79
C THR A 234 15.03 1.92 0.70
N GLY A 235 15.82 1.29 1.55
CA GLY A 235 15.69 1.46 2.99
C GLY A 235 15.98 2.89 3.46
N ARG A 236 16.92 3.60 2.81
CA ARG A 236 17.18 5.03 3.07
C ARG A 236 15.92 5.89 2.89
N ARG A 237 15.10 5.63 1.87
CA ARG A 237 13.83 6.35 1.69
C ARG A 237 12.81 6.03 2.77
N MET A 238 12.82 4.81 3.31
CA MET A 238 12.00 4.48 4.48
C MET A 238 12.43 5.28 5.71
N VAL A 239 13.74 5.44 5.92
CA VAL A 239 14.29 6.26 7.02
C VAL A 239 13.91 7.73 6.85
N GLU A 240 13.92 8.28 5.63
CA GLU A 240 13.44 9.65 5.35
C GLU A 240 11.99 9.90 5.77
N TYR A 241 11.12 8.91 5.60
CA TYR A 241 9.76 8.97 6.12
C TYR A 241 9.71 8.82 7.65
N ALA A 242 10.54 7.96 8.24
CA ALA A 242 10.63 7.79 9.68
C ALA A 242 11.09 9.08 10.38
N LEU A 243 12.02 9.83 9.79
CA LEU A 243 12.43 11.16 10.27
C LEU A 243 11.27 12.16 10.37
N ARG A 244 10.14 11.88 9.70
CA ARG A 244 8.89 12.67 9.72
C ARG A 244 7.75 11.97 10.46
N GLY A 245 8.05 10.89 11.19
CA GLY A 245 7.09 10.20 12.04
C GLY A 245 6.51 8.90 11.51
N ALA A 246 6.93 8.42 10.32
CA ALA A 246 6.34 7.21 9.76
C ALA A 246 6.73 5.96 10.58
N THR A 247 5.75 5.26 11.13
CA THR A 247 5.98 4.05 11.94
C THR A 247 6.06 2.78 11.10
N SER A 248 5.57 2.83 9.86
CA SER A 248 5.63 1.74 8.89
C SER A 248 5.65 2.27 7.45
N GLY A 249 5.87 1.41 6.47
CA GLY A 249 5.79 1.79 5.06
C GLY A 249 5.26 0.68 4.15
N GLN A 250 4.49 1.10 3.14
CA GLN A 250 3.93 0.24 2.11
C GLN A 250 4.76 0.34 0.83
N MET A 251 5.11 -0.83 0.27
CA MET A 251 6.02 -0.94 -0.87
C MET A 251 5.35 -1.69 -2.01
N HIS A 252 5.33 -1.08 -3.19
CA HIS A 252 4.80 -1.69 -4.42
C HIS A 252 5.79 -1.60 -5.57
N THR A 253 6.35 -0.40 -5.82
CA THR A 253 7.25 -0.15 -6.95
C THR A 253 8.43 -1.11 -6.96
N ILE A 254 9.06 -1.34 -5.80
CA ILE A 254 10.26 -2.17 -5.74
C ILE A 254 10.01 -3.61 -6.20
N PHE A 255 8.88 -4.22 -5.83
CA PHE A 255 8.53 -5.58 -6.24
C PHE A 255 8.11 -5.70 -7.70
N ALA A 256 7.88 -4.57 -8.37
CA ALA A 256 7.59 -4.56 -9.79
C ALA A 256 8.88 -4.45 -10.63
N LEU A 257 9.98 -3.93 -10.07
CA LEU A 257 11.20 -3.61 -10.83
C LEU A 257 11.73 -4.81 -11.65
N PRO A 258 12.30 -4.55 -12.85
CA PRO A 258 12.97 -5.58 -13.63
C PRO A 258 14.02 -6.35 -12.83
N GLU A 259 14.25 -7.62 -13.15
CA GLU A 259 15.20 -8.44 -12.38
C GLU A 259 16.63 -7.91 -12.38
N ALA A 260 17.03 -7.22 -13.45
CA ALA A 260 18.33 -6.58 -13.55
C ALA A 260 18.53 -5.42 -12.56
N SER A 261 17.45 -4.91 -11.94
CA SER A 261 17.50 -3.84 -10.95
C SER A 261 18.01 -4.30 -9.58
N TYR A 262 17.92 -5.60 -9.25
CA TYR A 262 18.39 -6.12 -7.96
C TYR A 262 19.86 -6.57 -8.04
N ARG A 263 20.65 -6.32 -6.99
CA ARG A 263 22.04 -6.82 -6.92
C ARG A 263 22.10 -8.32 -6.73
N ARG A 264 21.22 -8.86 -5.87
CA ARG A 264 21.11 -10.30 -5.64
C ARG A 264 20.55 -10.98 -6.90
N ARG A 265 21.29 -11.96 -7.43
CA ARG A 265 20.93 -12.69 -8.66
C ARG A 265 20.13 -13.97 -8.41
N MET A 266 20.12 -14.47 -7.18
CA MET A 266 19.45 -15.71 -6.77
C MET A 266 18.23 -15.45 -5.87
N GLY A 267 17.36 -16.45 -5.75
CA GLY A 267 16.13 -16.37 -4.96
C GLY A 267 14.95 -15.78 -5.74
N THR A 268 13.79 -15.79 -5.10
CA THR A 268 12.54 -15.20 -5.56
C THR A 268 12.65 -13.68 -5.67
N ARG A 269 11.74 -13.05 -6.41
CA ARG A 269 11.68 -11.59 -6.52
C ARG A 269 11.52 -10.91 -5.16
N CYS A 270 10.71 -11.48 -4.27
CA CYS A 270 10.50 -10.95 -2.94
C CYS A 270 11.80 -10.97 -2.13
N GLU A 271 12.55 -12.08 -2.15
CA GLU A 271 13.84 -12.19 -1.45
C GLU A 271 14.88 -11.22 -2.00
N ARG A 272 14.93 -11.03 -3.32
CA ARG A 272 15.84 -10.07 -3.96
C ARG A 272 15.49 -8.64 -3.57
N ALA A 273 14.21 -8.26 -3.62
CA ALA A 273 13.74 -6.93 -3.25
C ALA A 273 13.97 -6.63 -1.76
N LEU A 274 13.67 -7.58 -0.87
CA LEU A 274 13.93 -7.44 0.57
C LEU A 274 15.43 -7.32 0.86
N HIS A 275 16.26 -8.11 0.18
CA HIS A 275 17.71 -8.00 0.32
C HIS A 275 18.22 -6.60 -0.09
N GLU A 276 17.74 -6.07 -1.22
CA GLU A 276 18.09 -4.73 -1.67
C GLU A 276 17.64 -3.64 -0.67
N LEU A 277 16.40 -3.74 -0.16
CA LEU A 277 15.84 -2.79 0.81
C LEU A 277 16.61 -2.75 2.12
N VAL A 278 17.02 -3.92 2.63
CA VAL A 278 17.59 -4.03 3.97
C VAL A 278 19.11 -3.87 3.94
N PHE A 279 19.78 -4.51 2.97
CA PHE A 279 21.23 -4.73 3.00
C PHE A 279 22.02 -4.01 1.91
N HIS A 280 21.40 -3.17 1.06
CA HIS A 280 22.21 -2.34 0.15
C HIS A 280 23.22 -1.51 0.96
N PRO A 281 24.52 -1.54 0.63
CA PRO A 281 25.56 -0.95 1.49
C PRO A 281 25.42 0.56 1.69
N GLU A 282 24.82 1.26 0.73
CA GLU A 282 24.67 2.72 0.77
C GLU A 282 23.22 3.19 0.97
N HIS A 283 22.26 2.32 0.65
CA HIS A 283 20.85 2.71 0.52
C HIS A 283 19.91 1.75 1.26
N GLY A 284 20.46 0.69 1.85
CA GLY A 284 19.72 -0.28 2.64
C GLY A 284 19.29 0.35 3.96
N LEU A 285 18.28 -0.27 4.58
CA LEU A 285 17.73 0.18 5.84
C LEU A 285 18.79 0.16 6.94
N VAL A 286 19.62 -0.89 6.99
CA VAL A 286 20.69 -1.04 7.98
C VAL A 286 21.71 0.10 7.83
N ALA A 287 22.21 0.33 6.60
CA ALA A 287 23.18 1.39 6.33
C ALA A 287 22.63 2.78 6.71
N ALA A 288 21.39 3.06 6.32
CA ALA A 288 20.73 4.34 6.63
C ALA A 288 20.50 4.53 8.15
N MET A 289 20.10 3.47 8.87
CA MET A 289 19.92 3.53 10.32
C MET A 289 21.26 3.69 11.07
N LEU A 290 22.34 3.06 10.61
CA LEU A 290 23.68 3.27 11.17
C LEU A 290 24.13 4.73 11.00
N HIS A 291 23.87 5.33 9.84
CA HIS A 291 24.16 6.74 9.58
C HIS A 291 23.36 7.69 10.48
N VAL A 292 22.09 7.37 10.77
CA VAL A 292 21.25 8.09 11.74
C VAL A 292 21.78 7.92 13.16
N LYS A 293 22.11 6.69 13.56
CA LYS A 293 22.66 6.39 14.89
C LYS A 293 23.92 7.19 15.16
N ALA A 294 24.83 7.29 14.19
CA ALA A 294 26.07 8.05 14.33
C ALA A 294 25.85 9.55 14.59
N ARG A 295 24.74 10.12 14.12
CA ARG A 295 24.42 11.56 14.26
C ARG A 295 23.48 11.91 15.41
N THR A 296 22.66 10.96 15.83
CA THR A 296 21.55 11.22 16.77
C THR A 296 21.55 10.30 17.99
N GLY A 297 22.33 9.22 17.98
CA GLY A 297 22.28 8.15 18.97
C GLY A 297 21.10 7.18 18.80
N ILE A 298 20.13 7.49 17.94
CA ILE A 298 18.93 6.67 17.76
C ILE A 298 19.24 5.42 16.91
N ALA A 299 19.07 4.24 17.49
CA ALA A 299 19.40 2.97 16.83
C ALA A 299 18.17 2.18 16.33
N ARG A 300 16.98 2.41 16.90
CA ARG A 300 15.76 1.67 16.54
C ARG A 300 14.88 2.51 15.62
N PHE A 301 14.32 1.85 14.60
CA PHE A 301 13.48 2.52 13.60
C PHE A 301 12.25 3.21 14.22
N LEU A 302 11.56 2.54 15.15
CA LEU A 302 10.38 3.12 15.80
C LEU A 302 10.74 4.27 16.74
N ASP A 303 11.92 4.24 17.37
CA ASP A 303 12.39 5.38 18.18
C ASP A 303 12.68 6.59 17.29
N LEU A 304 13.20 6.36 16.07
CA LEU A 304 13.39 7.40 15.07
C LEU A 304 12.05 7.99 14.61
N ALA A 305 11.07 7.14 14.33
CA ALA A 305 9.71 7.59 14.01
C ALA A 305 9.11 8.43 15.14
N ASN A 306 9.21 7.95 16.38
CA ASN A 306 8.70 8.67 17.54
C ASN A 306 9.43 10.00 17.77
N ALA A 307 10.74 10.06 17.52
CA ALA A 307 11.49 11.31 17.55
C ALA A 307 11.03 12.26 16.44
N GLY A 308 10.90 11.78 15.21
CA GLY A 308 10.41 12.55 14.07
C GLY A 308 9.03 13.18 14.30
N ALA A 309 8.09 12.42 14.88
CA ALA A 309 6.74 12.88 15.20
C ALA A 309 6.69 13.98 16.30
N LYS A 310 7.75 14.10 17.10
CA LYS A 310 7.86 15.10 18.18
C LYS A 310 8.48 16.41 17.72
N LEU A 311 9.08 16.47 16.54
CA LEU A 311 9.76 17.67 16.05
C LEU A 311 8.76 18.57 15.33
N THR A 312 8.47 19.74 15.89
CA THR A 312 7.74 20.79 15.18
C THR A 312 8.36 22.16 15.52
N PRO A 313 8.87 22.92 14.53
CA PRO A 313 9.08 22.52 13.13
C PRO A 313 10.10 21.35 13.01
N PRO A 314 10.15 20.63 11.87
CA PRO A 314 11.13 19.56 11.67
C PRO A 314 12.53 20.11 11.95
N ASN A 315 13.24 19.49 12.90
CA ASN A 315 14.57 19.97 13.30
C ASN A 315 15.48 19.98 12.06
N PRO A 316 16.10 21.14 11.71
CA PRO A 316 16.98 21.25 10.56
C PRO A 316 18.09 20.19 10.56
N ARG A 317 18.62 19.83 11.74
CA ARG A 317 19.69 18.83 11.89
C ARG A 317 19.24 17.40 11.58
N ILE A 318 17.97 17.09 11.81
CA ILE A 318 17.40 15.74 11.59
C ILE A 318 16.87 15.64 10.15
N SER A 319 16.24 16.70 9.66
CA SER A 319 15.74 16.79 8.28
C SER A 319 16.85 17.01 7.23
N SER A 320 18.07 17.36 7.64
CA SER A 320 19.24 17.48 6.77
C SER A 320 20.13 16.24 6.70
N ILE A 321 19.88 15.19 7.51
CA ILE A 321 20.75 13.99 7.63
C ILE A 321 21.12 13.39 6.27
N PHE A 322 20.23 13.52 5.28
CA PHE A 322 20.39 12.98 3.95
C PHE A 322 20.41 14.03 2.83
N ARG A 323 20.29 15.33 3.12
CA ARG A 323 20.32 16.41 2.10
C ARG A 323 21.67 16.56 1.42
N GLU A 324 22.75 16.16 2.09
CA GLU A 324 24.13 16.35 1.61
C GLU A 324 24.62 15.30 0.61
N GLN A 325 23.81 14.28 0.29
CA GLN A 325 24.22 13.28 -0.69
C GLN A 325 23.25 13.25 -1.87
N PRO A 326 23.69 13.64 -3.09
CA PRO A 326 22.90 13.40 -4.29
C PRO A 326 22.61 11.91 -4.37
N SER A 327 21.35 11.57 -4.63
CA SER A 327 20.95 10.19 -4.87
C SER A 327 21.55 9.74 -6.21
N SER A 328 22.79 9.28 -6.20
CA SER A 328 23.51 8.68 -7.35
C SER A 328 22.95 7.29 -7.70
N LEU A 329 21.63 7.14 -7.68
CA LEU A 329 20.95 6.06 -8.37
C LEU A 329 20.88 6.42 -9.86
N SER A 330 22.04 6.70 -10.47
CA SER A 330 22.18 6.60 -11.92
C SER A 330 22.34 5.11 -12.23
N ILE A 331 21.54 4.60 -13.16
CA ILE A 331 21.77 3.27 -13.75
C ILE A 331 23.09 3.27 -14.57
N GLU A 332 23.66 4.45 -14.81
CA GLU A 332 24.82 4.67 -15.68
C GLU A 332 26.16 4.30 -15.02
N ASP A 333 26.29 4.34 -13.69
CA ASP A 333 27.53 3.98 -12.99
C ASP A 333 27.89 2.48 -13.06
N ARG A 334 27.10 1.66 -13.77
CA ARG A 334 27.38 0.23 -14.00
C ARG A 334 27.98 -0.10 -15.37
N ARG A 335 28.32 0.89 -16.21
CA ARG A 335 29.04 0.68 -17.48
C ARG A 335 30.50 1.09 -17.40
N GLY A 336 31.22 0.63 -16.38
CA GLY A 336 32.68 0.56 -16.40
C GLY A 336 33.13 -0.63 -17.25
N GLY A 337 33.23 -0.44 -18.56
CA GLY A 337 33.66 -1.47 -19.50
C GLY A 337 33.67 -0.93 -20.93
N SER A 338 34.82 -0.38 -21.31
CA SER A 338 35.19 0.07 -22.66
C SER A 338 34.58 -0.78 -23.79
N CYS A 339 33.77 -0.16 -24.64
CA CYS A 339 33.87 -0.36 -26.09
C CYS A 339 33.25 0.83 -26.82
N ARG A 340 34.07 1.51 -27.63
CA ARG A 340 33.61 2.44 -28.68
C ARG A 340 32.69 1.68 -29.62
N ASP A 341 31.49 2.20 -29.92
CA ASP A 341 31.09 2.65 -31.27
C ASP A 341 29.57 2.89 -31.37
N SER A 342 29.24 3.95 -32.11
CA SER A 342 28.05 4.23 -32.94
C SER A 342 26.57 4.11 -32.45
N ARG A 343 25.86 5.23 -32.64
CA ARG A 343 24.44 5.41 -33.02
C ARG A 343 23.35 5.00 -32.02
N LEU A 344 22.72 6.03 -31.43
CA LEU A 344 21.44 5.96 -30.72
C LEU A 344 20.29 5.56 -31.66
N PRO A 345 19.48 4.53 -31.34
CA PRO A 345 18.14 4.41 -31.87
C PRO A 345 17.11 4.79 -30.80
N THR A 346 16.12 5.58 -31.21
CA THR A 346 14.85 5.82 -30.52
C THR A 346 14.21 4.48 -30.13
N ARG A 347 14.12 4.19 -28.82
CA ARG A 347 13.66 2.88 -28.32
C ARG A 347 12.13 2.79 -28.24
N ARG A 348 11.60 1.79 -28.96
CA ARG A 348 10.23 1.27 -28.92
C ARG A 348 9.80 0.85 -27.50
N VAL A 349 8.55 1.15 -27.17
CA VAL A 349 7.80 0.53 -26.06
C VAL A 349 7.79 -0.99 -26.24
N ARG A 350 8.43 -1.75 -25.34
CA ARG A 350 8.30 -3.21 -25.29
C ARG A 350 6.94 -3.56 -24.67
N ARG A 351 6.00 -4.04 -25.49
CA ARG A 351 4.80 -4.74 -25.01
C ARG A 351 5.24 -6.04 -24.34
N LEU A 352 4.97 -6.19 -23.04
CA LEU A 352 4.91 -7.51 -22.42
C LEU A 352 3.64 -8.20 -22.97
N GLY A 353 3.80 -9.37 -23.56
CA GLY A 353 2.69 -10.13 -24.16
C GLY A 353 1.56 -10.39 -23.15
N ARG A 354 0.34 -10.51 -23.68
CA ARG A 354 -0.85 -10.94 -22.92
C ARG A 354 -0.50 -12.21 -22.16
N ARG A 355 -0.52 -12.18 -20.83
CA ARG A 355 -0.50 -13.40 -20.04
C ARG A 355 -1.85 -14.09 -20.20
N PRO A 356 -1.90 -15.41 -20.48
CA PRO A 356 -3.15 -16.14 -20.38
C PRO A 356 -3.67 -16.06 -18.95
N ARG A 357 -5.01 -16.13 -18.80
CA ARG A 357 -5.66 -16.26 -17.48
C ARG A 357 -4.99 -17.40 -16.72
N PRO A 358 -4.70 -17.26 -15.41
CA PRO A 358 -4.43 -18.43 -14.59
C PRO A 358 -5.72 -19.26 -14.55
N THR A 359 -5.80 -20.29 -15.39
CA THR A 359 -6.73 -21.39 -15.20
C THR A 359 -6.21 -22.20 -14.03
N PHE A 360 -6.78 -21.99 -12.85
CA PHE A 360 -6.65 -22.96 -11.77
C PHE A 360 -7.46 -24.19 -12.21
N PRO A 361 -6.85 -25.38 -12.38
CA PRO A 361 -7.64 -26.59 -12.57
C PRO A 361 -8.45 -26.82 -11.29
N GLN A 362 -9.78 -26.76 -11.41
CA GLN A 362 -10.72 -27.03 -10.31
C GLN A 362 -10.65 -28.48 -9.78
N SER A 363 -9.81 -29.34 -10.36
CA SER A 363 -9.72 -30.77 -10.03
C SER A 363 -8.62 -31.15 -9.01
N GLU A 364 -7.82 -30.21 -8.49
CA GLU A 364 -6.72 -30.55 -7.54
C GLU A 364 -6.86 -29.95 -6.13
N LEU A 365 -7.99 -29.34 -5.80
CA LEU A 365 -8.32 -28.94 -4.41
C LEU A 365 -8.88 -30.11 -3.55
N GLY A 366 -8.79 -31.36 -4.03
CA GLY A 366 -9.42 -32.53 -3.42
C GLY A 366 -8.48 -33.65 -2.98
N LYS A 367 -7.16 -33.48 -2.96
CA LYS A 367 -6.23 -34.54 -2.51
C LYS A 367 -5.18 -33.99 -1.55
N ASN A 368 -5.56 -33.98 -0.28
CA ASN A 368 -4.66 -33.78 0.85
C ASN A 368 -3.81 -35.06 1.03
N PRO A 369 -2.47 -35.04 0.83
CA PRO A 369 -1.64 -36.23 1.05
C PRO A 369 -1.26 -36.44 2.53
N LEU A 370 -1.76 -35.62 3.46
CA LEU A 370 -1.44 -35.70 4.89
C LEU A 370 -2.56 -36.31 5.75
N GLY A 371 -3.47 -37.09 5.15
CA GLY A 371 -4.65 -37.65 5.83
C GLY A 371 -4.66 -39.15 6.09
N ARG A 372 -3.57 -39.90 5.85
CA ARG A 372 -3.61 -41.38 5.84
C ARG A 372 -2.85 -42.11 6.94
N GLU A 373 -2.31 -41.43 7.94
CA GLU A 373 -1.65 -42.10 9.10
C GLU A 373 -2.38 -41.89 10.44
N ALA A 374 -3.58 -41.33 10.45
CA ALA A 374 -4.35 -41.07 11.68
C ALA A 374 -5.62 -41.93 11.84
N ARG A 375 -5.75 -43.05 11.12
CA ARG A 375 -6.97 -43.90 11.16
C ARG A 375 -6.77 -45.40 11.36
N GLU A 376 -5.60 -45.85 11.83
CA GLU A 376 -5.39 -47.27 12.17
C GLU A 376 -5.00 -47.51 13.65
N GLY A 377 -5.22 -46.55 14.55
CA GLY A 377 -4.87 -46.67 15.98
C GLY A 377 -6.03 -46.80 16.98
N ALA A 378 -7.29 -46.87 16.53
CA ALA A 378 -8.46 -46.77 17.43
C ALA A 378 -9.49 -47.90 17.22
N ALA A 379 -9.02 -49.14 17.09
CA ALA A 379 -9.87 -50.34 17.09
C ALA A 379 -9.17 -51.49 17.83
N ALA A 380 -8.85 -51.28 19.11
CA ALA A 380 -8.53 -52.37 20.04
C ALA A 380 -8.77 -51.90 21.48
N GLY A 381 -9.85 -52.37 22.10
CA GLY A 381 -10.08 -52.18 23.53
C GLY A 381 -11.56 -52.03 23.89
N GLY A 382 -12.21 -53.14 24.26
CA GLY A 382 -13.48 -53.08 24.98
C GLY A 382 -14.44 -54.23 24.73
N ALA A 383 -14.08 -55.46 25.14
CA ALA A 383 -15.05 -56.54 25.37
C ALA A 383 -14.50 -57.54 26.41
N ALA A 384 -14.91 -57.38 27.67
CA ALA A 384 -14.98 -58.35 28.78
C ALA A 384 -15.12 -57.53 30.09
N ALA A 385 -16.02 -57.77 31.04
CA ALA A 385 -17.01 -58.83 31.24
C ALA A 385 -18.08 -58.33 32.25
N ALA A 386 -19.29 -58.87 32.13
CA ALA A 386 -20.25 -59.04 33.22
C ALA A 386 -21.14 -60.24 32.84
N ASP A 387 -20.66 -61.43 33.18
CA ASP A 387 -21.35 -62.52 33.91
C ASP A 387 -20.40 -63.70 34.09
#